data_AF-A0A3A6N3S2-F1
#
_entry.id   AF-A0A3A6N3S2-F1
#
_cell.length_a   1.000
_cell.length_b   1.000
_cell.length_c   1.000
_cell.angle_alpha   90.00
_cell.angle_beta   90.00
_cell.angle_gamma   90.00
#
_symmetry.space_group_name_H-M   'P 1'
#
loop_
_entity.id
_entity.type
_entity.pdbx_description
1 polymer ?
#
loop_
_entity_poly.entity_id
_entity_poly.type
_entity_poly.pdbx_seq_one_letter_code
_entity_poly.pdbx_strand_id
1 'polypeptide(L)' 'MLTWINRQLKRKEGQKGFTLIELMIVVAIIGILAAIAIPQFAKFRVKAQNKAALSDVRNLSTDMHAFSADYQVYPW' A
#
# COMPACT_ATOMS: atom_id res chain seq x y z
N MET A 1 -26.80 -5.52 -59.10
CA MET A 1 -27.46 -4.28 -58.60
C MET A 1 -27.91 -4.36 -57.13
N LEU A 2 -28.19 -5.55 -56.57
CA LEU A 2 -28.76 -5.70 -55.22
C LEU A 2 -27.77 -5.97 -54.08
N THR A 3 -26.47 -6.14 -54.35
CA THR A 3 -25.45 -6.41 -53.33
C THR A 3 -24.85 -5.17 -52.67
N TRP A 4 -25.13 -3.97 -53.20
CA TRP A 4 -24.50 -2.71 -52.77
C TRP A 4 -25.31 -1.89 -51.77
N ILE A 5 -26.61 -2.18 -51.60
CA ILE A 5 -27.49 -1.41 -50.72
C ILE A 5 -27.32 -1.81 -49.24
N ASN A 6 -26.73 -2.98 -48.93
CA ASN A 6 -26.71 -3.55 -47.58
C ASN A 6 -25.47 -3.23 -46.72
N ARG A 7 -24.70 -2.16 -46.99
CA ARG A 7 -23.40 -1.94 -46.32
C ARG A 7 -23.30 -0.74 -45.37
N GLN A 8 -24.25 0.18 -45.32
CA GLN A 8 -23.98 1.50 -44.69
C GLN A 8 -24.67 1.80 -43.36
N LEU A 9 -25.16 0.80 -42.63
CA LEU A 9 -25.66 0.99 -41.25
C LEU A 9 -24.96 0.10 -40.22
N LYS A 10 -23.63 -0.03 -40.29
CA LYS A 10 -22.86 -0.40 -39.08
C LYS A 10 -22.74 0.85 -38.21
N ARG A 11 -23.77 1.15 -37.40
CA ARG A 11 -23.57 2.00 -36.22
C ARG A 11 -22.43 1.37 -35.42
N LYS A 12 -21.42 2.15 -35.03
CA LYS A 12 -20.44 1.72 -34.02
C LYS A 12 -21.19 1.56 -32.69
N GLU A 13 -21.92 0.46 -32.53
CA GLU A 13 -22.39 0.00 -31.23
C GLU A 13 -21.13 -0.40 -30.47
N GLY A 14 -20.71 0.40 -29.49
CA GLY A 14 -19.62 -0.05 -28.62
C GLY A 14 -18.85 1.00 -27.84
N GLN A 15 -19.04 2.30 -28.05
CA GLN A 15 -18.41 3.29 -27.18
C GLN A 15 -19.41 3.74 -26.11
N LYS A 16 -19.69 2.85 -25.15
CA LYS A 16 -20.33 3.25 -23.88
C LYS A 16 -19.27 4.01 -23.08
N GLY A 17 -19.37 5.34 -23.05
CA GLY A 17 -18.55 6.15 -22.16
C GLY A 17 -18.91 5.88 -20.70
N PHE A 18 -17.92 6.01 -19.82
CA PHE A 18 -18.12 5.89 -18.37
C PHE A 18 -19.03 7.01 -17.88
N THR A 19 -19.99 6.69 -17.02
CA THR A 19 -20.93 7.69 -16.50
C THR A 19 -20.27 8.49 -15.37
N LEU A 20 -20.63 9.76 -15.22
CA LEU A 20 -20.17 10.58 -14.08
C LEU A 20 -20.58 9.97 -12.73
N ILE A 21 -21.75 9.31 -12.69
CA ILE A 21 -22.26 8.64 -11.49
C ILE A 21 -21.35 7.48 -11.07
N GLU A 22 -20.89 6.65 -12.01
CA GLU A 22 -19.94 5.59 -11.70
C GLU A 22 -18.63 6.17 -11.15
N LEU A 23 -18.14 7.29 -11.68
CA LEU A 23 -16.94 7.94 -11.17
C LEU A 23 -17.12 8.47 -9.74
N MET A 24 -18.27 9.09 -9.45
CA MET A 24 -18.54 9.66 -8.14
C MET A 24 -18.58 8.59 -7.05
N ILE A 25 -19.16 7.43 -7.32
CA ILE A 25 -19.19 6.31 -6.36
C ILE A 25 -17.77 5.80 -6.10
N VAL A 26 -16.94 5.68 -7.14
CA VAL A 26 -15.55 5.24 -7.00
C VAL A 26 -14.76 6.19 -6.11
N VAL A 27 -14.87 7.50 -6.34
CA VAL A 27 -14.17 8.51 -5.52
C VAL A 27 -14.67 8.49 -4.08
N ALA A 28 -15.98 8.29 -3.86
CA ALA A 28 -16.54 8.16 -2.51
C ALA A 28 -15.96 6.94 -1.76
N ILE A 29 -15.87 5.78 -2.42
CA ILE A 29 -15.29 4.57 -1.82
C ILE A 29 -13.79 4.78 -1.53
N ILE A 30 -13.03 5.34 -2.48
CA ILE A 30 -11.60 5.64 -2.28
C ILE A 30 -11.41 6.62 -1.11
N GLY A 31 -12.28 7.63 -0.97
CA GLY A 31 -12.24 8.58 0.14
C GLY A 31 -12.42 7.91 1.51
N ILE A 32 -13.38 6.99 1.64
CA ILE A 32 -13.60 6.24 2.89
C ILE A 32 -12.39 5.35 3.20
N LEU A 33 -11.86 4.64 2.20
CA LEU A 33 -10.68 3.80 2.37
C LEU A 33 -9.45 4.62 2.78
N ALA A 34 -9.22 5.76 2.14
CA ALA A 34 -8.10 6.64 2.44
C ALA A 34 -8.18 7.21 3.87
N ALA A 35 -9.37 7.60 4.32
CA ALA A 35 -9.60 8.13 5.66
C ALA A 35 -9.21 7.13 6.77
N ILE A 36 -9.39 5.83 6.54
CA ILE A 36 -8.98 4.77 7.48
C ILE A 36 -7.50 4.40 7.28
N ALA A 37 -7.06 4.28 6.03
CA ALA A 37 -5.73 3.78 5.69
C ALA A 37 -4.61 4.75 6.11
N ILE A 38 -4.78 6.06 5.92
CA ILE A 38 -3.75 7.07 6.24
C ILE A 38 -3.35 7.04 7.73
N PRO A 39 -4.27 7.18 8.71
CA PRO A 39 -3.90 7.16 10.12
C PRO A 39 -3.39 5.78 10.55
N GLN A 40 -3.93 4.69 9.99
CA GLN A 40 -3.45 3.32 10.27
C GLN A 40 -2.00 3.14 9.81
N PHE A 41 -1.67 3.59 8.60
CA PHE A 41 -0.32 3.50 8.06
C PHE A 41 0.68 4.32 8.88
N ALA A 42 0.28 5.52 9.32
CA ALA A 42 1.11 6.35 10.20
C ALA A 42 1.44 5.64 11.52
N LYS A 43 0.44 5.02 12.18
CA LYS A 43 0.63 4.22 13.39
C LYS A 43 1.52 2.99 13.14
N PHE A 44 1.31 2.30 12.02
CA PHE A 44 2.11 1.13 11.65
C PHE A 44 3.59 1.50 11.47
N ARG A 45 3.88 2.62 10.80
CA ARG A 45 5.26 3.11 10.62
C ARG A 45 5.95 3.38 11.95
N VAL A 46 5.30 4.08 12.89
CA VAL A 46 5.86 4.33 14.23
C VAL A 46 6.10 3.01 14.97
N LYS A 47 5.14 2.08 14.91
CA LYS A 47 5.29 0.76 15.53
C LYS A 47 6.46 -0.02 14.92
N ALA A 48 6.67 0.07 13.61
CA ALA A 48 7.79 -0.57 12.92
C ALA A 48 9.14 0.02 13.36
N GLN A 49 9.23 1.35 13.47
CA GLN A 49 10.43 2.04 13.98
C GLN A 49 10.75 1.63 15.42
N ASN A 50 9.75 1.60 16.31
CA ASN A 50 9.94 1.17 17.69
C ASN A 50 10.40 -0.30 17.77
N LYS A 51 9.85 -1.17 16.90
CA LYS A 51 10.28 -2.57 16.82
C LYS A 51 11.72 -2.71 16.34
N ALA A 52 12.14 -1.91 15.36
CA ALA A 52 13.51 -1.89 14.89
C ALA A 52 14.46 -1.45 16.01
N ALA A 53 14.18 -0.33 16.67
CA ALA A 53 14.98 0.15 17.80
C ALA A 53 15.07 -0.88 18.94
N LEU A 54 13.96 -1.55 19.26
CA LEU A 54 13.96 -2.62 20.27
C LEU A 54 14.82 -3.82 19.84
N SER A 55 14.81 -4.16 18.55
CA SER A 55 15.68 -5.21 18.01
C SER A 55 17.15 -4.82 18.13
N ASP A 56 17.49 -3.57 17.82
CA ASP A 56 18.86 -3.08 17.89
C ASP A 56 19.38 -3.13 19.33
N VAL A 57 18.58 -2.68 20.31
CA VAL A 57 18.95 -2.75 21.73
C VAL A 57 19.15 -4.20 22.20
N ARG A 58 18.31 -5.14 21.74
CA ARG A 58 18.49 -6.56 22.06
C ARG A 58 19.75 -7.15 21.45
N ASN A 59 20.08 -6.75 20.23
CA ASN A 59 21.33 -7.17 19.58
C ASN A 59 22.52 -6.63 20.35
N LEU A 60 22.53 -5.33 20.68
CA LEU A 60 23.59 -4.72 21.49
C LEU A 60 23.74 -5.38 22.86
N SER A 61 22.64 -5.68 23.55
CA SER A 61 22.69 -6.41 24.82
C SER A 61 23.31 -7.80 24.64
N THR A 62 22.95 -8.50 23.57
CA THR A 62 23.53 -9.81 23.24
C THR A 62 25.03 -9.70 23.00
N ASP A 63 25.46 -8.69 22.23
CA ASP A 63 26.88 -8.44 21.93
C ASP A 63 27.67 -8.06 23.20
N MET A 64 27.09 -7.24 24.08
CA MET A 64 27.70 -6.89 25.37
C MET A 64 27.84 -8.12 26.27
N HIS A 65 26.83 -9.01 26.30
CA HIS A 65 26.91 -10.26 27.04
C HIS A 65 27.98 -11.19 26.46
N ALA A 66 28.11 -11.27 25.14
CA ALA A 66 29.18 -12.03 24.49
C ALA A 66 30.56 -11.46 24.85
N PHE A 67 30.74 -10.14 24.78
CA PHE A 67 31.99 -9.49 25.17
C PHE A 67 32.36 -9.74 26.65
N SER A 68 31.38 -9.61 27.55
CA SER A 68 31.59 -9.85 28.98
C SER A 68 31.94 -11.32 29.27
N ALA A 69 31.38 -12.26 28.51
CA ALA A 69 31.74 -13.68 28.62
C ALA A 69 33.19 -13.95 28.20
N ASP A 70 33.68 -13.27 27.15
CA ASP A 70 35.04 -13.45 26.63
C ASP A 70 36.11 -12.77 27.49
N TYR A 71 35.88 -11.52 27.91
CA TYR A 71 36.89 -10.70 28.58
C TYR A 71 36.70 -10.57 30.10
N GLN A 72 35.63 -11.17 30.65
CA GLN A 72 35.24 -11.07 32.08
C GLN A 72 35.10 -9.62 32.59
N VAL A 73 34.90 -8.67 31.67
CA VAL A 73 34.83 -7.23 31.94
C VAL A 73 33.72 -6.64 31.08
N TYR A 74 32.91 -5.75 31.67
CA TYR A 74 31.89 -5.02 30.92
C TYR A 74 32.52 -3.87 30.14
N PRO A 75 32.14 -3.66 28.86
CA PRO A 75 32.62 -2.53 28.09
C PRO A 75 31.96 -1.26 28.64
N TRP A 76 32.77 -0.41 29.26
CA TRP A 76 32.39 0.89 29.80
C TRP A 76 32.50 2.00 28.75
#